data_AF-A0A358EIJ3-F1
#
_entry.id   AF-A0A358EIJ3-F1
#
_cell.length_a   1.000
_cell.length_b   1.000
_cell.length_c   1.000
_cell.angle_alpha   90.00
_cell.angle_beta   90.00
_cell.angle_gamma   90.00
#
_symmetry.space_group_name_H-M   'P 1'
#
loop_
_entity.id
_entity.type
_entity.pdbx_description
1 polymer ?
#
loop_
_entity_poly.entity_id
_entity_poly.type
_entity_poly.pdbx_seq_one_letter_code
_entity_poly.pdbx_strand_id
1 'polypeptide(L)'
;MTDWIIKLTGSAVESGSTVVGFDLGTAGGVGAGIIVLIAAVLVAVVIVSYRWMPEEQTSFRKGLLIILRLAFLSLLLGILFQPVLTLNLERKIRQTLLVMLDASRSMTIADPRVTGEDLKRAAIAKGKINPDAGLDGRIEINVEDEVRNLSRTNILQGVLLNEKLGLLPDLSEKFNLVGFTFGLGTQVKQRSFVPSVDTSQTNNVAKLGIADFESWVKGLEAVHSATALGDSLTEVLNLKRGQPLAGILVASDGGHNMGSQPGGLIKELKEAEVPLYFYGVGITSPRDIIVTEMDAPEAAFLEDELLVRVRVRSQGLAGENAQINLTLNGDKVSEETVAFGADGEQIITMRIKPDSAGDYELR
;
A
#
# COMPACT_ATOMS: atom_id res chain seq x y z
N MET A 1 -7.78 29.18 -4.66
CA MET A 1 -8.19 30.61 -4.66
C MET A 1 -7.36 31.49 -5.61
N THR A 2 -6.40 30.95 -6.37
CA THR A 2 -5.44 31.71 -7.19
C THR A 2 -5.60 31.51 -8.70
N ASP A 3 -6.61 30.74 -9.15
CA ASP A 3 -6.81 30.41 -10.57
C ASP A 3 -7.12 31.63 -11.47
N TRP A 4 -7.61 32.72 -10.89
CA TRP A 4 -7.91 33.94 -11.66
C TRP A 4 -6.65 34.66 -12.14
N ILE A 5 -5.55 34.59 -11.38
CA ILE A 5 -4.27 35.21 -11.73
C ILE A 5 -3.65 34.50 -12.92
N ILE A 6 -3.70 33.16 -12.93
CA ILE A 6 -3.21 32.32 -14.03
C ILE A 6 -3.99 32.61 -15.33
N LYS A 7 -5.31 32.80 -15.23
CA LYS A 7 -6.14 33.20 -16.40
C LYS A 7 -5.78 34.60 -16.91
N LEU A 8 -5.37 35.51 -16.03
CA LEU A 8 -5.01 36.88 -16.40
C LEU A 8 -3.62 36.96 -17.04
N THR A 9 -2.67 36.13 -16.59
CA THR A 9 -1.28 36.13 -17.07
C THR A 9 -1.06 35.28 -18.32
N GLY A 10 -2.04 34.45 -18.72
CA GLY A 10 -1.94 33.59 -19.91
C GLY A 10 -0.84 32.53 -19.82
N SER A 11 -0.27 32.32 -18.62
CA SER A 11 0.80 31.36 -18.39
C SER A 11 0.23 29.94 -18.40
N ALA A 12 0.74 29.08 -19.28
CA ALA A 12 0.44 27.66 -19.28
C ALA A 12 1.07 27.02 -18.03
N VAL A 13 0.24 26.74 -17.02
CA VAL A 13 0.66 26.07 -15.80
C VAL A 13 0.67 24.56 -16.07
N GLU A 14 1.82 23.91 -15.85
CA GLU A 14 1.93 22.46 -15.97
C GLU A 14 1.03 21.76 -14.94
N SER A 15 0.37 20.69 -15.39
CA SER A 15 -0.61 19.91 -14.61
C SER A 15 -0.04 19.45 -13.26
N GLY A 16 -0.74 19.78 -12.17
CA GLY A 16 -0.41 19.33 -10.81
C GLY A 16 0.46 20.28 -9.98
N SER A 17 0.66 21.52 -10.43
CA SER A 17 1.32 22.57 -9.65
C SER A 17 0.29 23.46 -8.94
N THR A 18 0.54 23.76 -7.67
CA THR A 18 -0.30 24.67 -6.87
C THR A 18 0.44 25.97 -6.65
N VAL A 19 -0.27 27.09 -6.80
CA VAL A 19 0.29 28.42 -6.50
C VAL A 19 0.37 28.58 -4.99
N VAL A 20 1.58 28.57 -4.45
CA VAL A 20 1.84 28.72 -3.01
C VAL A 20 1.87 30.18 -2.60
N GLY A 21 2.23 31.07 -3.54
CA GLY A 21 2.20 32.51 -3.33
C GLY A 21 2.46 33.29 -4.61
N PHE A 22 2.06 34.55 -4.58
CA PHE A 22 2.46 35.55 -5.56
C PHE A 22 3.35 36.57 -4.84
N ASP A 23 4.42 36.98 -5.48
CA ASP A 23 5.23 38.10 -5.00
C ASP A 23 5.26 39.19 -6.07
N LEU A 24 5.14 40.44 -5.63
CA LEU A 24 5.13 41.61 -6.50
C LEU A 24 6.47 42.32 -6.34
N GLY A 25 7.39 41.97 -7.22
CA GLY A 25 8.75 42.49 -7.22
C GLY A 25 8.96 43.63 -8.23
N THR A 26 10.14 44.23 -8.15
CA THR A 26 10.69 45.06 -9.22
C THR A 26 11.88 44.34 -9.84
N ALA A 27 12.08 44.50 -11.15
CA ALA A 27 13.19 43.84 -11.85
C ALA A 27 14.58 44.20 -11.26
N GLY A 28 14.70 45.36 -10.61
CA GLY A 28 15.94 45.84 -9.98
C GLY A 28 16.14 45.47 -8.51
N GLY A 29 15.25 44.68 -7.89
CA GLY A 29 15.35 44.33 -6.46
C GLY A 29 15.13 45.51 -5.51
N VAL A 30 14.53 46.61 -6.00
CA VAL A 30 14.23 47.79 -5.19
C VAL A 30 13.04 47.46 -4.29
N GLY A 31 13.25 47.53 -2.97
CA GLY A 31 12.19 47.30 -2.00
C GLY A 31 11.06 48.32 -2.13
N ALA A 32 9.82 47.86 -1.94
CA ALA A 32 8.62 48.68 -2.09
C ALA A 32 8.65 49.99 -1.27
N GLY A 33 9.33 50.00 -0.12
CA GLY A 33 9.49 51.20 0.70
C GLY A 33 10.24 52.35 0.01
N ILE A 34 11.26 52.05 -0.80
CA ILE A 34 12.02 53.07 -1.54
C ILE A 34 11.16 53.66 -2.66
N ILE A 35 10.37 52.82 -3.33
CA ILE A 35 9.45 53.24 -4.40
C ILE A 35 8.41 54.23 -3.84
N VAL A 36 7.80 53.89 -2.70
CA VAL A 36 6.83 54.75 -2.02
C VAL A 36 7.45 56.07 -1.58
N LEU A 37 8.69 56.05 -1.08
CA LEU A 37 9.41 57.25 -0.68
C LEU A 37 9.69 58.17 -1.88
N ILE A 38 10.19 57.63 -2.98
CA ILE A 38 10.43 58.39 -4.22
C ILE A 38 9.12 58.97 -4.76
N ALA A 39 8.05 58.18 -4.79
CA ALA A 39 6.73 58.64 -5.21
C ALA A 39 6.21 59.79 -4.33
N ALA A 40 6.33 59.68 -3.00
CA ALA A 40 5.91 60.71 -2.06
C ALA A 40 6.71 62.02 -2.24
N VAL A 41 8.02 61.93 -2.44
CA VAL A 41 8.88 63.09 -2.72
C VAL A 41 8.46 63.78 -4.02
N LEU A 42 8.24 63.01 -5.10
CA LEU A 42 7.79 63.55 -6.38
C LEU A 42 6.42 64.24 -6.29
N VAL A 43 5.47 63.64 -5.57
CA VAL A 43 4.15 64.24 -5.30
C VAL A 43 4.30 65.56 -4.54
N ALA A 44 5.12 65.59 -3.49
CA ALA A 44 5.36 66.80 -2.70
C ALA A 44 5.98 67.92 -3.54
N VAL A 45 6.97 67.60 -4.37
CA VAL A 45 7.61 68.56 -5.30
C VAL A 45 6.60 69.12 -6.29
N VAL A 46 5.72 68.29 -6.86
CA VAL A 46 4.65 68.76 -7.77
C VAL A 46 3.69 69.69 -7.04
N ILE A 47 3.23 69.33 -5.84
CA ILE A 47 2.30 70.17 -5.07
C ILE A 47 2.94 71.52 -4.72
N VAL A 48 4.18 71.53 -4.22
CA VAL A 48 4.89 72.77 -3.86
C VAL A 48 5.15 73.64 -5.08
N SER A 49 5.57 73.05 -6.20
CA SER A 49 5.80 73.75 -7.47
C SER A 49 4.55 74.48 -7.96
N TYR A 50 3.38 73.82 -7.93
CA TYR A 50 2.12 74.43 -8.34
C TYR A 50 1.54 75.42 -7.30
N ARG A 51 1.99 75.36 -6.03
CA ARG A 51 1.64 76.36 -5.01
C ARG A 51 2.41 77.67 -5.17
N TRP A 52 3.58 77.67 -5.82
CA TRP A 52 4.38 78.87 -6.06
C TRP A 52 4.10 79.55 -7.42
N MET A 53 3.10 79.06 -8.17
CA MET A 53 2.76 79.59 -9.49
C MET A 53 1.84 80.83 -9.38
N PRO A 54 2.15 81.96 -10.04
CA PRO A 54 1.40 83.22 -9.95
C PRO A 54 -0.12 83.07 -10.23
N GLU A 55 -0.92 83.98 -9.66
CA GLU A 55 -2.39 83.88 -9.50
C GLU A 55 -3.24 83.97 -10.77
N GLU A 56 -2.67 84.09 -11.97
CA GLU A 56 -3.41 84.36 -13.22
C GLU A 56 -4.18 83.14 -13.81
N GLN A 57 -4.12 81.96 -13.18
CA GLN A 57 -4.71 80.72 -13.70
C GLN A 57 -5.86 80.23 -12.81
N THR A 58 -7.01 79.92 -13.42
CA THR A 58 -8.18 79.35 -12.75
C THR A 58 -7.87 78.01 -12.06
N SER A 59 -8.43 77.80 -10.86
CA SER A 59 -8.17 76.63 -10.00
C SER A 59 -8.40 75.29 -10.71
N PHE A 60 -9.32 75.23 -11.68
CA PHE A 60 -9.56 74.04 -12.49
C PHE A 60 -8.36 73.64 -13.36
N ARG A 61 -7.72 74.61 -14.02
CA ARG A 61 -6.53 74.36 -14.86
C ARG A 61 -5.33 73.94 -14.03
N LYS A 62 -5.15 74.55 -12.85
CA LYS A 62 -4.11 74.13 -11.88
C LYS A 62 -4.32 72.68 -11.44
N GLY A 63 -5.55 72.29 -11.09
CA GLY A 63 -5.88 70.91 -10.75
C GLY A 63 -5.63 69.92 -11.89
N LEU A 64 -6.06 70.26 -13.11
CA LEU A 64 -5.85 69.43 -14.29
C LEU A 64 -4.36 69.19 -14.57
N LEU A 65 -3.53 70.24 -14.49
CA LEU A 65 -2.08 70.14 -14.71
C LEU A 65 -1.40 69.29 -13.64
N ILE A 66 -1.81 69.41 -12.37
CA ILE A 66 -1.30 68.56 -11.28
C ILE A 66 -1.63 67.09 -11.57
N ILE A 67 -2.88 66.77 -11.92
CA ILE A 67 -3.31 65.40 -12.23
C ILE A 67 -2.49 64.84 -13.39
N LEU A 68 -2.33 65.62 -14.47
CA LEU A 68 -1.60 65.17 -15.65
C LEU A 68 -0.11 64.95 -15.36
N ARG A 69 0.49 65.78 -14.48
CA ARG A 69 1.88 65.63 -14.03
C ARG A 69 2.06 64.39 -13.14
N LEU A 70 1.12 64.16 -12.22
CA LEU A 70 1.12 62.97 -11.37
C LEU A 70 0.92 61.70 -12.19
N ALA A 71 0.02 61.72 -13.19
CA ALA A 71 -0.18 60.62 -14.11
C ALA A 71 1.10 60.31 -14.89
N PHE A 72 1.75 61.32 -15.46
CA PHE A 72 3.03 61.17 -16.18
C PHE A 72 4.13 60.59 -15.28
N LEU A 73 4.30 61.12 -14.06
CA LEU A 73 5.29 60.61 -13.12
C LEU A 73 4.98 59.19 -12.66
N SER A 74 3.71 58.83 -12.48
CA SER A 74 3.32 57.45 -12.13
C SER A 74 3.63 56.47 -13.27
N LEU A 75 3.41 56.87 -14.52
CA LEU A 75 3.70 56.06 -15.70
C LEU A 75 5.22 55.90 -15.88
N LEU A 76 5.97 56.97 -15.66
CA LEU A 76 7.44 56.93 -15.68
C LEU A 76 7.99 56.04 -14.55
N LEU A 77 7.42 56.10 -13.34
CA LEU A 77 7.76 55.18 -12.26
C LEU A 77 7.45 53.73 -12.63
N GLY A 78 6.27 53.47 -13.20
CA GLY A 78 5.87 52.13 -13.63
C GLY A 78 6.82 51.53 -14.66
N ILE A 79 7.26 52.33 -15.64
CA ILE A 79 8.23 51.91 -16.65
C ILE A 79 9.63 51.72 -16.04
N LEU A 80 10.06 52.63 -15.16
CA LEU A 80 11.38 52.58 -14.53
C LEU A 80 11.54 51.36 -13.61
N PHE A 81 10.51 51.07 -12.81
CA PHE A 81 10.56 50.00 -11.83
C PHE A 81 10.24 48.62 -12.40
N GLN A 82 9.68 48.55 -13.62
CA GLN A 82 9.33 47.30 -14.30
C GLN A 82 8.71 46.29 -13.32
N PRO A 83 7.44 46.49 -12.89
CA PRO A 83 6.81 45.59 -11.94
C PRO A 83 6.77 44.18 -12.54
N VAL A 84 7.37 43.22 -11.83
CA VAL A 84 7.37 41.81 -12.22
C VAL A 84 6.53 41.04 -11.21
N LEU A 85 5.55 40.30 -11.71
CA LEU A 85 4.79 39.36 -10.91
C LEU A 85 5.52 38.01 -10.95
N THR A 86 6.04 37.57 -9.82
CA THR A 86 6.66 36.24 -9.69
C THR A 86 5.66 35.27 -9.06
N LEU A 87 5.48 34.13 -9.71
CA LEU A 87 4.60 33.05 -9.24
C LEU A 87 5.48 31.93 -8.70
N ASN A 88 5.34 31.61 -7.41
CA ASN A 88 6.03 30.47 -6.82
C ASN A 88 5.13 29.24 -6.95
N LEU A 89 5.49 28.36 -7.89
CA LEU A 89 4.83 27.07 -8.08
C LEU A 89 5.60 25.99 -7.35
N GLU A 90 4.96 25.35 -6.38
CA GLU A 90 5.52 24.17 -5.72
C GLU A 90 4.98 22.91 -6.39
N ARG A 91 5.89 22.05 -6.86
CA ARG A 91 5.54 20.77 -7.47
C ARG A 91 5.59 19.68 -6.40
N LYS A 92 4.42 19.18 -6.01
CA LYS A 92 4.34 18.00 -5.13
C LYS A 92 4.58 16.75 -5.97
N ILE A 93 5.84 16.32 -6.08
CA ILE A 93 6.19 15.07 -6.77
C ILE A 93 5.71 13.91 -5.89
N ARG A 94 4.65 13.23 -6.32
CA ARG A 94 4.21 11.98 -5.67
C ARG A 94 5.23 10.88 -6.02
N GLN A 95 5.85 10.30 -5.00
CA GLN A 95 6.70 9.14 -5.16
C GLN A 95 5.87 7.90 -5.52
N THR A 96 6.50 6.93 -6.17
CA THR A 96 5.81 5.70 -6.62
C THR A 96 5.80 4.65 -5.52
N LEU A 97 4.62 4.13 -5.16
CA LEU A 97 4.48 2.98 -4.25
C LEU A 97 4.12 1.74 -5.08
N LEU A 98 4.94 0.70 -4.97
CA LEU A 98 4.69 -0.56 -5.66
C LEU A 98 3.82 -1.45 -4.77
N VAL A 99 2.72 -1.98 -5.31
CA VAL A 99 1.81 -2.86 -4.59
C VAL A 99 1.84 -4.23 -5.25
N MET A 100 2.45 -5.21 -4.60
CA MET A 100 2.65 -6.56 -5.10
C MET A 100 1.65 -7.52 -4.44
N LEU A 101 0.85 -8.20 -5.26
CA LEU A 101 -0.13 -9.19 -4.82
C LEU A 101 0.33 -10.59 -5.22
N ASP A 102 0.35 -11.50 -4.25
CA ASP A 102 0.68 -12.90 -4.48
C ASP A 102 -0.46 -13.62 -5.21
N ALA A 103 -0.12 -14.27 -6.32
CA ALA A 103 -0.99 -15.06 -7.19
C ALA A 103 -0.52 -16.53 -7.27
N SER A 104 0.18 -17.01 -6.24
CA SER A 104 0.53 -18.42 -6.07
C SER A 104 -0.67 -19.27 -5.64
N ARG A 105 -0.63 -20.58 -5.96
CA ARG A 105 -1.69 -21.53 -5.65
C ARG A 105 -1.98 -21.64 -4.16
N SER A 106 -1.01 -21.37 -3.28
CA SER A 106 -1.25 -21.36 -1.83
C SER A 106 -2.25 -20.29 -1.41
N MET A 107 -2.44 -19.23 -2.21
CA MET A 107 -3.49 -18.23 -1.99
C MET A 107 -4.91 -18.76 -2.27
N THR A 108 -5.05 -19.87 -3.01
CA THR A 108 -6.37 -20.52 -3.20
C THR A 108 -6.82 -21.33 -2.00
N ILE A 109 -5.92 -21.59 -1.03
CA ILE A 109 -6.22 -22.39 0.16
C ILE A 109 -7.31 -21.69 0.99
N ALA A 110 -8.36 -22.45 1.29
CA ALA A 110 -9.44 -22.07 2.19
C ALA A 110 -9.10 -22.52 3.61
N ASP A 111 -8.40 -21.66 4.36
CA ASP A 111 -8.07 -21.95 5.75
C ASP A 111 -9.34 -21.96 6.63
N PRO A 112 -9.62 -23.04 7.38
CA PRO A 112 -10.77 -23.10 8.26
C PRO A 112 -10.56 -22.19 9.48
N ARG A 113 -11.37 -21.12 9.58
CA ARG A 113 -11.30 -20.18 10.70
C ARG A 113 -12.11 -20.70 11.88
N VAL A 114 -11.41 -21.08 12.94
CA VAL A 114 -12.00 -21.62 14.17
C VAL A 114 -12.01 -20.56 15.27
N THR A 115 -10.96 -19.73 15.34
CA THR A 115 -10.85 -18.69 16.36
C THR A 115 -11.80 -17.52 16.08
N GLY A 116 -12.40 -16.97 17.14
CA GLY A 116 -13.27 -15.81 17.02
C GLY A 116 -12.54 -14.59 16.44
N GLU A 117 -11.25 -14.44 16.71
CA GLU A 117 -10.45 -13.35 16.14
C GLU A 117 -10.26 -13.48 14.63
N ASP A 118 -9.94 -14.67 14.11
CA ASP A 118 -9.76 -14.86 12.67
C ASP A 118 -11.08 -14.72 11.91
N LEU A 119 -12.20 -15.15 12.49
CA LEU A 119 -13.54 -14.89 11.97
C LEU A 119 -13.82 -13.38 11.88
N LYS A 120 -13.46 -12.60 12.91
CA LYS A 120 -13.62 -11.14 12.91
C LYS A 120 -12.74 -10.48 11.87
N ARG A 121 -11.46 -10.86 11.75
CA ARG A 121 -10.55 -10.33 10.72
C ARG A 121 -11.09 -10.58 9.31
N ALA A 122 -11.60 -11.78 9.04
CA ALA A 122 -12.21 -12.11 7.75
C ALA A 122 -13.52 -11.34 7.49
N ALA A 123 -14.34 -11.13 8.53
CA ALA A 123 -15.56 -10.32 8.43
C ALA A 123 -15.27 -8.82 8.21
N ILE A 124 -14.21 -8.28 8.84
CA ILE A 124 -13.70 -6.93 8.55
C ILE A 124 -13.23 -6.86 7.10
N ALA A 125 -12.44 -7.84 6.63
CA ALA A 125 -12.02 -7.90 5.23
C ALA A 125 -13.20 -7.87 4.25
N LYS A 126 -14.30 -8.57 4.55
CA LYS A 126 -15.53 -8.56 3.74
C LYS A 126 -16.45 -7.35 3.97
N GLY A 127 -16.03 -6.36 4.78
CA GLY A 127 -16.81 -5.16 5.06
C GLY A 127 -18.05 -5.38 5.93
N LYS A 128 -18.21 -6.57 6.52
CA LYS A 128 -19.35 -6.96 7.36
C LYS A 128 -19.26 -6.33 8.75
N ILE A 129 -18.04 -6.11 9.25
CA ILE A 129 -17.75 -5.39 10.49
C ILE A 129 -17.09 -4.05 10.14
N ASN A 130 -17.34 -3.00 10.94
CA ASN A 130 -16.62 -1.73 10.80
C ASN A 130 -15.15 -1.91 11.27
N PRO A 131 -14.15 -1.62 10.42
CA PRO A 131 -12.74 -1.64 10.81
C PRO A 131 -12.40 -0.85 12.08
N ASP A 132 -13.08 0.26 12.35
CA ASP A 132 -12.80 1.14 13.50
C ASP A 132 -13.01 0.47 14.86
N ALA A 133 -13.92 -0.51 14.92
CA ALA A 133 -14.22 -1.27 16.12
C ALA A 133 -13.20 -2.39 16.40
N GLY A 134 -12.26 -2.63 15.48
CA GLY A 134 -11.26 -3.68 15.58
C GLY A 134 -11.87 -5.05 15.88
N LEU A 135 -11.23 -5.80 16.79
CA LEU A 135 -11.67 -7.14 17.20
C LEU A 135 -12.76 -7.12 18.29
N ASP A 136 -13.21 -5.97 18.74
CA ASP A 136 -14.28 -5.85 19.73
C ASP A 136 -15.68 -5.89 19.09
N GLY A 137 -15.75 -5.81 17.76
CA GLY A 137 -16.98 -5.93 16.99
C GLY A 137 -17.70 -7.26 17.20
N ARG A 138 -19.03 -7.21 17.30
CA ARG A 138 -19.89 -8.40 17.34
C ARG A 138 -20.09 -8.95 15.92
N ILE A 139 -20.06 -10.27 15.78
CA ILE A 139 -20.38 -10.97 14.53
C ILE A 139 -21.80 -11.52 14.63
N GLU A 140 -22.60 -11.32 13.59
CA GLU A 140 -23.87 -12.02 13.44
C GLU A 140 -23.63 -13.46 12.96
N ILE A 141 -24.37 -14.42 13.49
CA ILE A 141 -24.19 -15.87 13.21
C ILE A 141 -24.14 -16.18 11.70
N ASN A 142 -25.00 -15.53 10.90
CA ASN A 142 -25.07 -15.73 9.45
C ASN A 142 -23.78 -15.32 8.71
N VAL A 143 -23.02 -14.38 9.28
CA VAL A 143 -21.76 -13.89 8.69
C VAL A 143 -20.61 -14.83 9.02
N GLU A 144 -20.64 -15.51 10.17
CA GLU A 144 -19.59 -16.45 10.57
C GLU A 144 -19.43 -17.58 9.54
N ASP A 145 -20.54 -18.14 9.06
CA ASP A 145 -20.52 -19.24 8.09
C ASP A 145 -20.03 -18.78 6.71
N GLU A 146 -20.32 -17.53 6.30
CA GLU A 146 -19.83 -16.95 5.05
C GLU A 146 -18.30 -16.79 5.05
N VAL A 147 -17.73 -16.43 6.21
CA VAL A 147 -16.29 -16.10 6.31
C VAL A 147 -15.41 -17.27 6.75
N ARG A 148 -16.00 -18.33 7.30
CA ARG A 148 -15.29 -19.48 7.88
C ARG A 148 -14.32 -20.14 6.91
N ASN A 149 -14.75 -20.37 5.67
CA ASN A 149 -14.01 -21.14 4.66
C ASN A 149 -13.60 -20.29 3.44
N LEU A 150 -13.39 -18.99 3.63
CA LEU A 150 -12.87 -18.14 2.55
C LEU A 150 -11.41 -18.46 2.24
N SER A 151 -11.10 -18.53 0.94
CA SER A 151 -9.73 -18.58 0.45
C SER A 151 -8.94 -17.33 0.79
N ARG A 152 -7.61 -17.45 0.90
CA ARG A 152 -6.70 -16.32 1.14
C ARG A 152 -6.85 -15.24 0.05
N THR A 153 -6.98 -15.62 -1.22
CA THR A 153 -7.27 -14.69 -2.33
C THR A 153 -8.58 -13.93 -2.09
N ASN A 154 -9.65 -14.62 -1.68
CA ASN A 154 -10.95 -13.97 -1.45
C ASN A 154 -10.93 -12.99 -0.26
N ILE A 155 -10.10 -13.25 0.74
CA ILE A 155 -9.85 -12.31 1.85
C ILE A 155 -9.09 -11.10 1.33
N LEU A 156 -7.98 -11.31 0.63
CA LEU A 156 -7.15 -10.23 0.09
C LEU A 156 -7.97 -9.32 -0.83
N GLN A 157 -8.77 -9.89 -1.73
CA GLN A 157 -9.71 -9.15 -2.56
C GLN A 157 -10.73 -8.37 -1.72
N GLY A 158 -11.24 -8.95 -0.63
CA GLY A 158 -12.11 -8.26 0.30
C GLY A 158 -11.45 -7.04 0.91
N VAL A 159 -10.26 -7.19 1.48
CA VAL A 159 -9.49 -6.11 2.12
C VAL A 159 -9.24 -4.95 1.14
N LEU A 160 -8.78 -5.28 -0.07
CA LEU A 160 -8.42 -4.28 -1.08
C LEU A 160 -9.63 -3.55 -1.67
N LEU A 161 -10.82 -4.17 -1.67
CA LEU A 161 -12.06 -3.60 -2.21
C LEU A 161 -13.04 -3.12 -1.14
N ASN A 162 -12.64 -3.12 0.13
CA ASN A 162 -13.50 -2.69 1.22
C ASN A 162 -13.59 -1.16 1.28
N GLU A 163 -14.79 -0.63 1.02
CA GLU A 163 -15.10 0.81 1.08
C GLU A 163 -14.86 1.45 2.44
N LYS A 164 -15.07 0.70 3.52
CA LYS A 164 -14.84 1.21 4.89
C LYS A 164 -13.34 1.29 5.21
N LEU A 165 -12.52 0.41 4.64
CA LEU A 165 -11.06 0.46 4.81
C LEU A 165 -10.41 1.50 3.92
N GLY A 166 -10.91 1.69 2.70
CA GLY A 166 -10.42 2.72 1.78
C GLY A 166 -8.94 2.61 1.41
N LEU A 167 -8.30 1.45 1.63
CA LEU A 167 -6.83 1.31 1.62
C LEU A 167 -6.19 1.79 0.31
N LEU A 168 -6.65 1.28 -0.85
CA LEU A 168 -6.09 1.64 -2.15
C LEU A 168 -6.37 3.11 -2.53
N PRO A 169 -7.61 3.63 -2.40
CA PRO A 169 -7.88 5.06 -2.56
C PRO A 169 -6.99 5.96 -1.71
N ASP A 170 -6.86 5.67 -0.41
CA ASP A 170 -6.10 6.51 0.53
C ASP A 170 -4.60 6.48 0.25
N LEU A 171 -4.06 5.32 -0.16
CA LEU A 171 -2.68 5.22 -0.63
C LEU A 171 -2.47 5.99 -1.94
N SER A 172 -3.45 6.00 -2.85
CA SER A 172 -3.36 6.69 -4.14
C SER A 172 -3.41 8.22 -4.06
N GLU A 173 -3.95 8.77 -2.97
CA GLU A 173 -3.88 10.20 -2.70
C GLU A 173 -2.45 10.67 -2.42
N LYS A 174 -1.68 9.83 -1.71
CA LYS A 174 -0.33 10.14 -1.24
C LYS A 174 0.74 9.71 -2.24
N PHE A 175 0.54 8.58 -2.91
CA PHE A 175 1.54 7.94 -3.77
C PHE A 175 1.00 7.67 -5.16
N ASN A 176 1.90 7.57 -6.13
CA ASN A 176 1.57 7.00 -7.43
C ASN A 176 1.59 5.47 -7.33
N LEU A 177 0.42 4.82 -7.43
CA LEU A 177 0.33 3.37 -7.23
C LEU A 177 0.64 2.61 -8.53
N VAL A 178 1.52 1.62 -8.42
CA VAL A 178 1.74 0.64 -9.47
C VAL A 178 1.53 -0.75 -8.88
N GLY A 179 0.45 -1.39 -9.32
CA GLY A 179 0.11 -2.76 -8.96
C GLY A 179 0.92 -3.78 -9.74
N PHE A 180 1.29 -4.86 -9.08
CA PHE A 180 1.93 -6.03 -9.66
C PHE A 180 1.28 -7.29 -9.10
N THR A 181 1.13 -8.31 -9.93
CA THR A 181 0.80 -9.66 -9.46
C THR A 181 2.00 -10.57 -9.69
N PHE A 182 2.36 -11.41 -8.72
CA PHE A 182 3.54 -12.27 -8.80
C PHE A 182 3.26 -13.71 -8.38
N GLY A 183 4.17 -14.62 -8.71
CA GLY A 183 4.09 -16.03 -8.32
C GLY A 183 5.33 -16.77 -8.81
N LEU A 184 5.37 -17.15 -10.09
CA LEU A 184 6.60 -17.61 -10.74
C LEU A 184 7.42 -16.40 -11.21
N GLY A 185 8.74 -16.43 -11.00
CA GLY A 185 9.63 -15.37 -11.50
C GLY A 185 9.52 -15.24 -13.02
N THR A 186 9.67 -14.03 -13.57
CA THR A 186 9.48 -13.65 -14.99
C THR A 186 8.04 -13.51 -15.49
N GLN A 187 7.05 -13.65 -14.61
CA GLN A 187 5.62 -13.50 -14.96
C GLN A 187 4.92 -12.39 -14.16
N VAL A 188 5.64 -11.31 -13.84
CA VAL A 188 5.01 -10.21 -13.11
C VAL A 188 4.13 -9.39 -14.06
N LYS A 189 2.82 -9.32 -13.78
CA LYS A 189 1.89 -8.46 -14.54
C LYS A 189 1.79 -7.09 -13.89
N GLN A 190 2.15 -6.03 -14.61
CA GLN A 190 2.06 -4.65 -14.14
C GLN A 190 0.67 -4.04 -14.44
N ARG A 191 0.14 -3.28 -13.49
CA ARG A 191 -0.99 -2.36 -13.66
C ARG A 191 -0.65 -0.99 -13.08
N SER A 192 -0.66 0.05 -13.92
CA SER A 192 -0.48 1.44 -13.45
C SER A 192 -1.84 2.08 -13.18
N PHE A 193 -1.96 2.80 -12.06
CA PHE A 193 -3.18 3.53 -11.70
C PHE A 193 -2.93 5.03 -11.89
N VAL A 194 -3.41 5.57 -13.01
CA VAL A 194 -3.27 6.99 -13.33
C VAL A 194 -4.63 7.65 -13.12
N PRO A 195 -4.75 8.62 -12.20
CA PRO A 195 -5.99 9.35 -12.03
C PRO A 195 -6.34 10.13 -13.30
N SER A 196 -7.62 10.17 -13.65
CA SER A 196 -8.08 10.97 -14.78
C SER A 196 -7.89 12.47 -14.47
N VAL A 197 -7.35 13.21 -15.43
CA VAL A 197 -7.27 14.67 -15.34
C VAL A 197 -8.64 15.22 -15.71
N ASP A 198 -9.32 15.88 -14.78
CA ASP A 198 -10.60 16.51 -15.06
C ASP A 198 -10.38 17.76 -15.92
N THR A 199 -10.73 17.67 -17.21
CA THR A 199 -10.59 18.76 -18.17
C THR A 199 -11.47 19.98 -17.83
N SER A 200 -12.45 19.83 -16.92
CA SER A 200 -13.39 20.88 -16.54
C SER A 200 -12.96 21.70 -15.33
N GLN A 201 -12.08 21.15 -14.47
CA GLN A 201 -11.50 21.85 -13.33
C GLN A 201 -9.98 21.92 -13.46
N THR A 202 -9.51 23.09 -13.89
CA THR A 202 -8.09 23.44 -13.86
C THR A 202 -7.50 23.09 -12.48
N ASN A 203 -6.60 22.10 -12.45
CA ASN A 203 -5.74 21.67 -11.33
C ASN A 203 -6.29 20.66 -10.30
N ASN A 204 -7.50 20.11 -10.45
CA ASN A 204 -7.96 19.02 -9.57
C ASN A 204 -7.78 17.65 -10.25
N VAL A 205 -6.80 16.88 -9.78
CA VAL A 205 -6.62 15.48 -10.15
C VAL A 205 -7.78 14.69 -9.52
N ALA A 206 -8.57 13.96 -10.32
CA ALA A 206 -9.69 13.18 -9.81
C ALA A 206 -9.19 12.15 -8.77
N LYS A 207 -9.90 11.99 -7.65
CA LYS A 207 -9.57 10.96 -6.65
C LYS A 207 -9.91 9.59 -7.24
N LEU A 208 -8.97 8.64 -7.20
CA LEU A 208 -9.24 7.26 -7.59
C LEU A 208 -10.16 6.61 -6.54
N GLY A 209 -11.22 5.97 -7.03
CA GLY A 209 -12.16 5.20 -6.22
C GLY A 209 -11.88 3.71 -6.26
N ILE A 210 -12.63 2.92 -5.49
CA ILE A 210 -12.47 1.46 -5.45
C ILE A 210 -12.77 0.82 -6.81
N ALA A 211 -13.71 1.37 -7.58
CA ALA A 211 -14.06 0.90 -8.92
C ALA A 211 -12.85 0.89 -9.88
N ASP A 212 -11.90 1.82 -9.72
CA ASP A 212 -10.69 1.89 -10.56
C ASP A 212 -9.75 0.69 -10.32
N PHE A 213 -9.78 0.14 -9.10
CA PHE A 213 -8.95 -1.00 -8.70
C PHE A 213 -9.67 -2.34 -8.86
N GLU A 214 -11.00 -2.35 -8.94
CA GLU A 214 -11.84 -3.54 -8.95
C GLU A 214 -11.44 -4.56 -10.02
N SER A 215 -11.22 -4.09 -11.26
CA SER A 215 -10.83 -4.97 -12.38
C SER A 215 -9.50 -5.69 -12.14
N TRP A 216 -8.54 -5.01 -11.52
CA TRP A 216 -7.23 -5.57 -11.21
C TRP A 216 -7.31 -6.56 -10.05
N VAL A 217 -7.99 -6.18 -8.97
CA VAL A 217 -8.11 -7.00 -7.76
C VAL A 217 -8.95 -8.25 -8.02
N LYS A 218 -10.09 -8.13 -8.71
CA LYS A 218 -10.91 -9.29 -9.08
C LYS A 218 -10.24 -10.18 -10.14
N GLY A 219 -9.37 -9.60 -10.97
CA GLY A 219 -8.53 -10.33 -11.91
C GLY A 219 -7.35 -11.08 -11.27
N LEU A 220 -7.19 -11.04 -9.94
CA LEU A 220 -6.17 -11.80 -9.22
C LEU A 220 -6.53 -13.29 -9.23
N GLU A 221 -5.99 -14.01 -10.19
CA GLU A 221 -6.12 -15.46 -10.30
C GLU A 221 -4.85 -16.15 -9.78
N ALA A 222 -5.01 -17.02 -8.79
CA ALA A 222 -3.90 -17.72 -8.14
C ALA A 222 -3.41 -18.94 -8.92
N VAL A 223 -2.87 -18.70 -10.12
CA VAL A 223 -2.51 -19.74 -11.11
C VAL A 223 -1.09 -20.29 -10.95
N HIS A 224 -0.21 -19.60 -10.23
CA HIS A 224 1.21 -19.95 -10.20
C HIS A 224 1.49 -21.07 -9.21
N SER A 225 2.25 -22.09 -9.62
CA SER A 225 2.51 -23.28 -8.80
C SER A 225 3.47 -23.06 -7.61
N ALA A 226 4.18 -21.94 -7.59
CA ALA A 226 5.22 -21.61 -6.64
C ALA A 226 5.22 -20.11 -6.32
N THR A 227 5.96 -19.73 -5.28
CA THR A 227 6.11 -18.35 -4.79
C THR A 227 7.60 -17.97 -4.83
N ALA A 228 8.02 -17.40 -5.96
CA ALA A 228 9.37 -16.93 -6.23
C ALA A 228 9.52 -15.45 -5.85
N LEU A 229 9.35 -15.16 -4.55
CA LEU A 229 9.33 -13.80 -4.01
C LEU A 229 10.61 -12.99 -4.33
N GLY A 230 11.79 -13.57 -4.12
CA GLY A 230 13.07 -12.87 -4.35
C GLY A 230 13.29 -12.48 -5.82
N ASP A 231 13.03 -13.41 -6.75
CA ASP A 231 13.14 -13.14 -8.18
C ASP A 231 12.10 -12.13 -8.64
N SER A 232 10.86 -12.23 -8.13
CA SER A 232 9.76 -11.32 -8.47
C SER A 232 10.02 -9.89 -7.99
N LEU A 233 10.56 -9.73 -6.78
CA LEU A 233 10.95 -8.41 -6.27
C LEU A 233 12.11 -7.82 -7.08
N THR A 234 13.10 -8.63 -7.44
CA THR A 234 14.23 -8.21 -8.28
C THR A 234 13.76 -7.74 -9.65
N GLU A 235 12.83 -8.48 -10.26
CA GLU A 235 12.20 -8.11 -11.53
C GLU A 235 11.47 -6.77 -11.43
N VAL A 236 10.64 -6.58 -10.41
CA VAL A 236 9.90 -5.33 -10.19
C VAL A 236 10.82 -4.13 -9.98
N LEU A 237 11.91 -4.29 -9.20
CA LEU A 237 12.91 -3.24 -9.03
C LEU A 237 13.62 -2.90 -10.35
N ASN A 238 13.96 -3.92 -11.14
CA ASN A 238 14.58 -3.72 -12.46
C ASN A 238 13.65 -2.96 -13.42
N LEU A 239 12.35 -3.27 -13.41
CA LEU A 239 11.33 -2.57 -14.20
C LEU A 239 11.14 -1.11 -13.79
N LYS A 240 11.47 -0.75 -12.54
CA LYS A 240 11.34 0.60 -11.98
C LYS A 240 12.67 1.29 -11.70
N ARG A 241 13.76 0.74 -12.25
CA ARG A 241 15.12 1.29 -12.05
C ARG A 241 15.17 2.76 -12.48
N GLY A 242 15.78 3.59 -11.64
CA GLY A 242 15.93 5.02 -11.88
C GLY A 242 14.68 5.86 -11.56
N GLN A 243 13.60 5.25 -11.05
CA GLN A 243 12.43 5.98 -10.55
C GLN A 243 12.52 6.11 -9.02
N PRO A 244 12.17 7.27 -8.44
CA PRO A 244 12.10 7.42 -6.99
C PRO A 244 10.91 6.61 -6.44
N LEU A 245 11.22 5.57 -5.65
CA LEU A 245 10.22 4.72 -5.00
C LEU A 245 9.97 5.22 -3.57
N ALA A 246 8.69 5.32 -3.19
CA ALA A 246 8.27 5.53 -1.81
C ALA A 246 8.43 4.26 -0.96
N GLY A 247 8.36 3.10 -1.61
CA GLY A 247 8.37 1.80 -0.96
C GLY A 247 7.74 0.71 -1.81
N ILE A 248 7.69 -0.49 -1.23
CA ILE A 248 7.04 -1.68 -1.79
C ILE A 248 6.13 -2.26 -0.72
N LEU A 249 4.86 -2.50 -1.06
CA LEU A 249 3.90 -3.23 -0.26
C LEU A 249 3.67 -4.60 -0.87
N VAL A 250 3.94 -5.68 -0.14
CA VAL A 250 3.75 -7.06 -0.57
C VAL A 250 2.60 -7.67 0.23
N ALA A 251 1.57 -8.16 -0.46
CA ALA A 251 0.50 -8.95 0.13
C ALA A 251 0.66 -10.42 -0.28
N SER A 252 0.93 -11.30 0.68
CA SER A 252 1.24 -12.71 0.47
C SER A 252 0.92 -13.52 1.72
N ASP A 253 0.82 -14.84 1.59
CA ASP A 253 0.77 -15.76 2.72
C ASP A 253 2.15 -16.04 3.34
N GLY A 254 3.21 -15.40 2.82
CA GLY A 254 4.56 -15.50 3.34
C GLY A 254 5.35 -16.71 2.80
N GLY A 255 4.78 -17.46 1.86
CA GLY A 255 5.48 -18.55 1.20
C GLY A 255 6.68 -18.07 0.38
N HIS A 256 7.81 -18.78 0.49
CA HIS A 256 8.91 -18.71 -0.47
C HIS A 256 9.47 -20.11 -0.68
N ASN A 257 9.17 -20.70 -1.83
CA ASN A 257 9.51 -22.10 -2.12
C ASN A 257 10.23 -22.29 -3.47
N MET A 258 10.57 -21.20 -4.16
CA MET A 258 11.27 -21.23 -5.44
C MET A 258 12.08 -19.95 -5.63
N GLY A 259 13.12 -20.02 -6.46
CA GLY A 259 13.89 -18.85 -6.87
C GLY A 259 14.95 -18.44 -5.85
N SER A 260 15.53 -17.27 -6.08
CA SER A 260 16.61 -16.75 -5.25
C SER A 260 16.09 -16.28 -3.88
N GLN A 261 16.90 -16.51 -2.84
CA GLN A 261 16.62 -15.97 -1.51
C GLN A 261 16.68 -14.43 -1.54
N PRO A 262 15.72 -13.72 -0.92
CA PRO A 262 15.66 -12.26 -0.97
C PRO A 262 16.74 -11.55 -0.13
N GLY A 263 17.63 -12.28 0.55
CA GLY A 263 18.64 -11.69 1.45
C GLY A 263 19.56 -10.65 0.79
N GLY A 264 20.04 -10.93 -0.43
CA GLY A 264 20.87 -9.97 -1.18
C GLY A 264 20.10 -8.70 -1.58
N LEU A 265 18.86 -8.89 -2.00
CA LEU A 265 17.94 -7.81 -2.38
C LEU A 265 17.61 -6.87 -1.20
N ILE A 266 17.49 -7.41 0.03
CA ILE A 266 17.22 -6.58 1.22
C ILE A 266 18.35 -5.56 1.44
N LYS A 267 19.61 -5.93 1.15
CA LYS A 267 20.73 -5.00 1.24
C LYS A 267 20.60 -3.87 0.23
N GLU A 268 20.24 -4.18 -1.01
CA GLU A 268 20.03 -3.20 -2.08
C GLU A 268 18.87 -2.23 -1.74
N LEU A 269 17.73 -2.77 -1.26
CA LEU A 269 16.60 -1.96 -0.81
C LEU A 269 16.97 -1.01 0.34
N LYS A 270 17.80 -1.48 1.27
CA LYS A 270 18.28 -0.67 2.40
C LYS A 270 19.21 0.45 1.92
N GLU A 271 20.13 0.18 1.01
CA GLU A 271 21.03 1.18 0.42
C GLU A 271 20.27 2.23 -0.41
N ALA A 272 19.17 1.82 -1.06
CA ALA A 272 18.29 2.70 -1.81
C ALA A 272 17.23 3.41 -0.96
N GLU A 273 17.21 3.19 0.37
CA GLU A 273 16.21 3.71 1.31
C GLU A 273 14.75 3.40 0.90
N VAL A 274 14.53 2.25 0.26
CA VAL A 274 13.20 1.80 -0.19
C VAL A 274 12.60 0.88 0.88
N PRO A 275 11.60 1.33 1.65
CA PRO A 275 10.99 0.48 2.67
C PRO A 275 10.16 -0.65 2.03
N LEU A 276 10.23 -1.84 2.62
CA LEU A 276 9.47 -3.02 2.23
C LEU A 276 8.46 -3.36 3.33
N TYR A 277 7.17 -3.30 3.00
CA TYR A 277 6.04 -3.58 3.87
C TYR A 277 5.40 -4.91 3.49
N PHE A 278 5.04 -5.71 4.48
CA PHE A 278 4.32 -6.97 4.28
C PHE A 278 2.92 -6.92 4.88
N TYR A 279 1.95 -7.39 4.10
CA TYR A 279 0.60 -7.72 4.54
C TYR A 279 0.41 -9.23 4.46
N GLY A 280 0.51 -9.91 5.61
CA GLY A 280 0.37 -11.36 5.72
C GLY A 280 -1.09 -11.80 5.58
N VAL A 281 -1.36 -12.75 4.68
CA VAL A 281 -2.69 -13.31 4.47
C VAL A 281 -2.72 -14.76 4.92
N GLY A 282 -3.52 -15.06 5.95
CA GLY A 282 -3.63 -16.41 6.49
C GLY A 282 -4.46 -16.43 7.76
N ILE A 283 -4.23 -17.44 8.59
CA ILE A 283 -4.82 -17.59 9.92
C ILE A 283 -3.74 -17.50 11.00
N THR A 284 -4.12 -17.03 12.18
CA THR A 284 -3.16 -16.82 13.28
C THR A 284 -2.89 -18.09 14.07
N SER A 285 -3.77 -19.09 13.97
CA SER A 285 -3.64 -20.37 14.65
C SER A 285 -3.99 -21.52 13.70
N PRO A 286 -3.05 -21.92 12.82
CA PRO A 286 -3.25 -23.07 11.95
C PRO A 286 -3.40 -24.36 12.75
N ARG A 287 -4.35 -25.19 12.35
CA ARG A 287 -4.47 -26.56 12.82
C ARG A 287 -3.49 -27.42 12.03
N ASP A 288 -2.50 -27.97 12.71
CA ASP A 288 -1.50 -28.81 12.07
C ASP A 288 -1.17 -30.02 12.93
N ILE A 289 -0.93 -31.15 12.28
CA ILE A 289 -0.54 -32.42 12.90
C ILE A 289 0.47 -33.13 12.01
N ILE A 290 1.60 -33.51 12.60
CA ILE A 290 2.68 -34.16 11.88
C ILE A 290 3.28 -35.29 12.70
N VAL A 291 3.51 -36.43 12.06
CA VAL A 291 4.37 -37.49 12.59
C VAL A 291 5.81 -37.06 12.38
N THR A 292 6.49 -36.73 13.48
CA THR A 292 7.88 -36.26 13.46
C THR A 292 8.89 -37.40 13.46
N GLU A 293 8.56 -38.50 14.14
CA GLU A 293 9.43 -39.67 14.29
C GLU A 293 8.57 -40.92 14.50
N MET A 294 9.02 -42.06 13.98
CA MET A 294 8.47 -43.38 14.28
C MET A 294 9.64 -44.31 14.57
N ASP A 295 9.65 -44.84 15.79
CA ASP A 295 10.69 -45.73 16.29
C ASP A 295 10.10 -47.13 16.53
N ALA A 296 10.68 -48.12 15.86
CA ALA A 296 10.24 -49.52 15.91
C ALA A 296 11.47 -50.44 15.91
N PRO A 297 11.40 -51.63 16.55
CA PRO A 297 12.47 -52.61 16.46
C PRO A 297 12.71 -53.07 15.01
N GLU A 298 13.98 -53.11 14.57
CA GLU A 298 14.35 -53.53 13.21
C GLU A 298 14.14 -55.03 12.95
N ALA A 299 14.11 -55.84 14.00
CA ALA A 299 13.88 -57.28 13.93
C ALA A 299 13.07 -57.76 15.14
N ALA A 300 12.24 -58.77 14.89
CA ALA A 300 11.30 -59.33 15.85
C ALA A 300 11.09 -60.82 15.58
N PHE A 301 10.70 -61.58 16.61
CA PHE A 301 10.22 -62.94 16.40
C PHE A 301 8.75 -62.93 15.96
N LEU A 302 8.39 -63.95 15.17
CA LEU A 302 7.01 -64.20 14.78
C LEU A 302 6.14 -64.35 16.04
N GLU A 303 4.94 -63.75 16.01
CA GLU A 303 3.97 -63.71 17.11
C GLU A 303 4.35 -62.89 18.36
N ASP A 304 5.52 -62.25 18.39
CA ASP A 304 5.88 -61.31 19.47
C ASP A 304 5.12 -59.98 19.31
N GLU A 305 4.74 -59.38 20.45
CA GLU A 305 4.20 -58.03 20.48
C GLU A 305 5.33 -56.99 20.39
N LEU A 306 5.26 -56.13 19.38
CA LEU A 306 6.21 -55.04 19.17
C LEU A 306 5.59 -53.71 19.56
N LEU A 307 6.41 -52.89 20.22
CA LEU A 307 6.06 -51.52 20.58
C LEU A 307 6.63 -50.57 19.55
N VAL A 308 5.74 -49.88 18.85
CA VAL A 308 6.09 -48.80 17.91
C VAL A 308 5.81 -47.47 18.61
N ARG A 309 6.85 -46.64 18.75
CA ARG A 309 6.75 -45.31 19.37
C ARG A 309 6.67 -44.25 18.29
N VAL A 310 5.51 -43.62 18.16
CA VAL A 310 5.25 -42.55 17.19
C VAL A 310 5.28 -41.21 17.91
N ARG A 311 6.20 -40.32 17.53
CA ARG A 311 6.23 -38.95 18.03
C ARG A 311 5.40 -38.06 17.11
N VAL A 312 4.33 -37.51 17.67
CA VAL A 312 3.42 -36.61 16.95
C VAL A 312 3.56 -35.21 17.51
N ARG A 313 3.72 -34.24 16.62
CA ARG A 313 3.62 -32.81 16.94
C ARG A 313 2.26 -32.30 16.49
N SER A 314 1.60 -31.54 17.36
CA SER A 314 0.31 -30.94 17.08
C SER A 314 0.31 -29.45 17.42
N GLN A 315 -0.38 -28.66 16.60
CA GLN A 315 -0.62 -27.25 16.82
C GLN A 315 -2.10 -26.92 16.58
N GLY A 316 -2.71 -26.14 17.46
CA GLY A 316 -4.10 -25.70 17.32
C GLY A 316 -5.15 -26.81 17.47
N LEU A 317 -4.79 -27.93 18.12
CA LEU A 317 -5.66 -29.10 18.29
C LEU A 317 -6.07 -29.37 19.74
N ALA A 318 -5.87 -28.41 20.65
CA ALA A 318 -6.21 -28.58 22.05
C ALA A 318 -7.70 -28.94 22.26
N GLY A 319 -7.95 -30.04 22.95
CA GLY A 319 -9.30 -30.58 23.22
C GLY A 319 -9.88 -31.42 22.09
N GLU A 320 -9.17 -31.57 20.97
CA GLU A 320 -9.56 -32.41 19.85
C GLU A 320 -8.94 -33.81 19.96
N ASN A 321 -9.55 -34.77 19.28
CA ASN A 321 -9.02 -36.12 19.12
C ASN A 321 -8.68 -36.38 17.66
N ALA A 322 -7.61 -37.12 17.39
CA ALA A 322 -7.36 -37.71 16.08
C ALA A 322 -7.11 -39.22 16.20
N GLN A 323 -7.23 -39.92 15.08
CA GLN A 323 -6.89 -41.34 14.99
C GLN A 323 -5.54 -41.49 14.31
N ILE A 324 -4.68 -42.32 14.91
CA ILE A 324 -3.43 -42.77 14.30
C ILE A 324 -3.63 -44.20 13.85
N ASN A 325 -3.44 -44.41 12.55
CA ASN A 325 -3.50 -45.70 11.91
C ASN A 325 -2.08 -46.14 11.60
N LEU A 326 -1.67 -47.27 12.18
CA LEU A 326 -0.42 -47.92 11.84
C LEU A 326 -0.69 -48.99 10.81
N THR A 327 0.03 -48.92 9.70
CA THR A 327 -0.08 -49.87 8.60
C THR A 327 1.20 -50.67 8.43
N LEU A 328 1.05 -51.93 8.05
CA LEU A 328 2.12 -52.89 7.83
C LEU A 328 1.90 -53.50 6.45
N ASN A 329 2.81 -53.23 5.51
CA ASN A 329 2.65 -53.54 4.08
C ASN A 329 1.34 -52.99 3.46
N GLY A 330 0.80 -51.90 4.02
CA GLY A 330 -0.46 -51.28 3.59
C GLY A 330 -1.71 -51.77 4.31
N ASP A 331 -1.62 -52.85 5.08
CA ASP A 331 -2.74 -53.35 5.89
C ASP A 331 -2.75 -52.68 7.26
N LYS A 332 -3.93 -52.21 7.71
CA LYS A 332 -4.08 -51.57 9.02
C LYS A 332 -3.92 -52.60 10.13
N VAL A 333 -2.87 -52.47 10.94
CA VAL A 333 -2.53 -53.41 12.02
C VAL A 333 -2.84 -52.87 13.42
N SER A 334 -2.91 -51.55 13.57
CA SER A 334 -3.23 -50.91 14.85
C SER A 334 -3.90 -49.56 14.63
N GLU A 335 -4.81 -49.19 15.51
CA GLU A 335 -5.53 -47.92 15.49
C GLU A 335 -5.63 -47.41 16.92
N GLU A 336 -5.13 -46.19 17.16
CA GLU A 336 -5.15 -45.55 18.47
C GLU A 336 -5.79 -44.16 18.37
N THR A 337 -6.64 -43.83 19.34
CA THR A 337 -7.21 -42.49 19.45
C THR A 337 -6.35 -41.62 20.35
N VAL A 338 -5.90 -40.49 19.82
CA VAL A 338 -5.00 -39.56 20.48
C VAL A 338 -5.75 -38.28 20.82
N ALA A 339 -5.81 -37.96 22.12
CA ALA A 339 -6.30 -36.69 22.59
C ALA A 339 -5.17 -35.66 22.60
N PHE A 340 -5.43 -34.46 22.08
CA PHE A 340 -4.45 -33.38 22.02
C PHE A 340 -4.69 -32.37 23.14
N GLY A 341 -3.62 -32.07 23.88
CA GLY A 341 -3.56 -31.01 24.87
C GLY A 341 -3.08 -29.69 24.26
N ALA A 342 -2.29 -28.93 25.02
CA ALA A 342 -1.63 -27.74 24.47
C ALA A 342 -0.67 -28.09 23.33
N ASP A 343 -0.36 -27.09 22.49
CA ASP A 343 0.60 -27.22 21.38
C ASP A 343 1.92 -27.84 21.86
N GLY A 344 2.42 -28.83 21.12
CA GLY A 344 3.62 -29.55 21.54
C GLY A 344 3.76 -30.92 20.89
N GLU A 345 4.67 -31.70 21.45
CA GLU A 345 4.94 -33.08 21.03
C GLU A 345 4.46 -34.06 22.07
N GLN A 346 3.92 -35.19 21.60
CA GLN A 346 3.58 -36.33 22.42
C GLN A 346 4.03 -37.63 21.75
N ILE A 347 4.36 -38.63 22.57
CA ILE A 347 4.76 -39.96 22.10
C ILE A 347 3.59 -40.90 22.32
N ILE A 348 3.12 -41.50 21.23
CA ILE A 348 2.07 -42.50 21.23
C ILE A 348 2.72 -43.86 21.02
N THR A 349 2.42 -44.80 21.92
CA THR A 349 2.95 -46.16 21.83
C THR A 349 1.87 -47.06 21.27
N MET A 350 2.12 -47.62 20.09
CA MET A 350 1.23 -48.53 19.40
C MET A 350 1.78 -49.96 19.49
N ARG A 351 0.88 -50.94 19.53
CA ARG A 351 1.24 -52.36 19.58
C ARG A 351 0.92 -53.03 18.26
N ILE A 352 1.85 -53.84 17.76
CA ILE A 352 1.65 -54.70 16.59
C ILE A 352 2.10 -56.13 16.91
N LYS A 353 1.46 -57.11 16.28
CA LYS A 353 1.85 -58.52 16.36
C LYS A 353 1.85 -59.11 14.95
N PRO A 354 3.04 -59.32 14.34
CA PRO A 354 3.14 -59.94 13.03
C PRO A 354 2.62 -61.38 13.06
N ASP A 355 1.80 -61.74 12.07
CA ASP A 355 1.18 -63.07 11.93
C ASP A 355 1.91 -63.97 10.93
N SER A 356 2.90 -63.43 10.23
CA SER A 356 3.69 -64.11 9.21
C SER A 356 5.17 -63.75 9.35
N ALA A 357 6.05 -64.56 8.75
CA ALA A 357 7.48 -64.26 8.71
C ALA A 357 7.81 -63.55 7.39
N GLY A 358 8.60 -62.48 7.46
CA GLY A 358 9.02 -61.73 6.28
C GLY A 358 9.50 -60.32 6.61
N ASP A 359 9.81 -59.56 5.57
CA ASP A 359 10.12 -58.14 5.67
C ASP A 359 8.84 -57.32 5.65
N TYR A 360 8.77 -56.31 6.52
CA TYR A 360 7.61 -55.45 6.70
C TYR A 360 7.97 -53.98 6.53
N GLU A 361 7.16 -53.26 5.78
CA GLU A 361 7.20 -51.80 5.71
C GLU A 361 6.14 -51.23 6.65
N LEU A 362 6.58 -50.45 7.65
CA LEU A 362 5.71 -49.71 8.55
C LEU A 362 5.45 -48.31 8.00
N ARG A 363 4.18 -47.89 8.02
CA ARG A 363 3.76 -46.53 7.64
C ARG A 363 2.65 -46.00 8.53
#